data_AF-A0A915LZU9-F1
#
_entry.id   AF-A0A915LZU9-F1
#
_cell.length_a   1.000
_cell.length_b   1.000
_cell.length_c   1.000
_cell.angle_alpha   90.00
_cell.angle_beta   90.00
_cell.angle_gamma   90.00
#
_symmetry.space_group_name_H-M   'P 1'
#
loop_
_entity.id
_entity.type
_entity.pdbx_description
1 polymer ?
#
loop_
_entity_poly.entity_id
_entity_poly.type
_entity_poly.pdbx_seq_one_letter_code
_entity_poly.pdbx_strand_id
1 'polypeptide(L)'
;MEQTVQLLDTLANDFQLGGRPFNQFCTHFCQMNEPIRQFSNGLSVRKRHLEALKDGGGEIKDGIYLNLSFPFMSLFGHQVDLSPYFFGAEVDKNEGELKYLRLALLQFKADKPENINSFDVLSWERKIVNYLHSEYKGDLRPLVFSMGFVADEVVRTGMTLFPFLSVGFVIMLFWFGVRFGTILCVSPFLVLAIGVDDAFLMLQSWQRICSLAEQLNEEEKEENNNLIELEEKLEKLICKRLGQMLEDVGPSVTITSATNFLAFCVGIFTPTPEIQLFCAGNASAIFVDYIYQLFLFTPFLAISAKWEMKEKAKKRCRHTLPVQRRFFLKISQKLAQFLRAYCRWISSGFTATLVATTLLIFWGLSAKWASRAIPNITPRKLFLADSPLNEARKKKNIFPN
;
A
#
# COMPACT_ATOMS: atom_id res chain seq x y z
N MET A 1 -27.91 -0.79 27.97
CA MET A 1 -27.36 0.40 28.66
C MET A 1 -26.60 0.04 29.91
N GLU A 2 -27.13 -0.77 30.84
CA GLU A 2 -26.39 -1.18 32.05
C GLU A 2 -25.03 -1.84 31.74
N GLN A 3 -24.98 -2.81 30.80
CA GLN A 3 -23.72 -3.40 30.33
C GLN A 3 -22.76 -2.37 29.70
N THR A 4 -23.29 -1.33 29.06
CA THR A 4 -22.48 -0.25 28.45
C THR A 4 -21.79 0.59 29.53
N VAL A 5 -22.51 0.89 30.62
CA VAL A 5 -21.95 1.62 31.77
C VAL A 5 -20.96 0.75 32.54
N GLN A 6 -21.25 -0.55 32.71
CA GLN A 6 -20.29 -1.50 33.30
C GLN A 6 -18.99 -1.55 32.51
N LEU A 7 -19.07 -1.66 31.17
CA LEU A 7 -17.90 -1.63 30.30
C LEU A 7 -17.14 -0.30 30.41
N LEU A 8 -17.85 0.83 30.47
CA LEU A 8 -17.25 2.14 30.70
C LEU A 8 -16.47 2.19 32.02
N ASP A 9 -17.03 1.63 33.09
CA ASP A 9 -16.40 1.59 34.42
C ASP A 9 -15.17 0.67 34.45
N THR A 10 -15.24 -0.52 33.84
CA THR A 10 -14.09 -1.42 33.66
C THR A 10 -12.96 -0.73 32.91
N LEU A 11 -13.26 -0.10 31.77
CA LEU A 11 -12.25 0.58 30.95
C LEU A 11 -11.61 1.77 31.68
N ALA A 12 -12.38 2.51 32.47
CA ALA A 12 -11.89 3.68 33.18
C ALA A 12 -11.05 3.34 34.43
N ASN A 13 -11.32 2.22 35.09
CA ASN A 13 -10.72 1.88 36.40
C ASN A 13 -9.67 0.77 36.33
N ASP A 14 -9.85 -0.24 35.47
CA ASP A 14 -9.00 -1.44 35.51
C ASP A 14 -7.70 -1.26 34.72
N PHE A 15 -7.69 -0.33 33.75
CA PHE A 15 -6.53 -0.05 32.91
C PHE A 15 -5.73 1.15 33.42
N GLN A 16 -4.60 0.85 34.06
CA GLN A 16 -3.72 1.87 34.64
C GLN A 16 -2.64 2.35 33.67
N LEU A 17 -2.40 3.66 33.66
CA LEU A 17 -1.27 4.31 32.99
C LEU A 17 -0.37 4.93 34.06
N GLY A 18 0.89 4.48 34.15
CA GLY A 18 1.80 4.94 35.21
C GLY A 18 1.31 4.63 36.63
N GLY A 19 0.55 3.53 36.81
CA GLY A 19 -0.01 3.10 38.09
C GLY A 19 -1.28 3.84 38.53
N ARG A 20 -1.85 4.70 37.67
CA ARG A 20 -3.12 5.41 37.93
C ARG A 20 -4.19 5.03 36.90
N PRO A 21 -5.45 4.82 37.29
CA PRO A 21 -6.56 4.62 36.37
C PRO A 21 -6.90 5.89 35.60
N PHE A 22 -7.66 5.77 34.50
CA PHE A 22 -8.09 6.89 33.65
C PHE A 22 -8.73 8.02 34.44
N ASN A 23 -9.62 7.67 35.37
CA ASN A 23 -10.32 8.65 36.21
C ASN A 23 -9.39 9.48 37.12
N GLN A 24 -8.16 9.01 37.39
CA GLN A 24 -7.21 9.71 38.24
C GLN A 24 -6.16 10.51 37.47
N PHE A 25 -5.79 10.09 36.25
CA PHE A 25 -4.82 10.84 35.44
C PHE A 25 -5.47 11.81 34.46
N CYS A 26 -6.75 11.64 34.14
CA CYS A 26 -7.45 12.53 33.23
C CYS A 26 -7.65 13.92 33.87
N THR A 27 -7.29 14.97 33.13
CA THR A 27 -7.43 16.37 33.54
C THR A 27 -8.58 17.08 32.84
N HIS A 28 -8.75 16.84 31.54
CA HIS A 28 -9.78 17.45 30.69
C HIS A 28 -10.61 16.36 30.01
N PHE A 29 -11.91 16.62 29.79
CA PHE A 29 -12.85 15.71 29.12
C PHE A 29 -13.12 14.38 29.85
N CYS A 30 -12.83 14.28 31.14
CA CYS A 30 -13.03 13.03 31.90
C CYS A 30 -14.50 12.63 32.03
N GLN A 31 -15.39 13.62 32.00
CA GLN A 31 -16.84 13.44 32.03
C GLN A 31 -17.47 13.38 30.63
N MET A 32 -16.68 13.11 29.57
CA MET A 32 -17.21 13.05 28.21
C MET A 32 -18.35 12.03 28.05
N ASN A 33 -18.28 10.90 28.77
CA ASN A 33 -19.31 9.86 28.72
C ASN A 33 -20.42 10.02 29.75
N GLU A 34 -20.45 11.13 30.49
CA GLU A 34 -21.44 11.36 31.54
C GLU A 34 -22.90 11.37 31.01
N PRO A 35 -23.22 11.92 29.83
CA PRO A 35 -24.57 11.82 29.25
C PRO A 35 -25.09 10.39 29.14
N ILE A 36 -24.23 9.41 28.83
CA ILE A 36 -24.58 8.00 28.72
C ILE A 36 -24.87 7.40 30.09
N ARG A 37 -24.06 7.75 31.09
CA ARG A 37 -24.27 7.32 32.49
C ARG A 37 -25.57 7.89 33.04
N GLN A 38 -25.81 9.18 32.80
CA GLN A 38 -27.03 9.88 33.21
C GLN A 38 -28.28 9.29 32.56
N PHE A 39 -28.23 8.95 31.27
CA PHE A 39 -29.32 8.26 30.58
C PHE A 39 -29.60 6.88 31.18
N SER A 40 -28.56 6.10 31.48
CA SER A 40 -28.70 4.79 32.13
C SER A 40 -29.28 4.90 33.54
N ASN A 41 -28.81 5.87 34.33
CA ASN A 41 -29.32 6.15 35.67
C ASN A 41 -30.80 6.55 35.62
N GLY A 42 -31.17 7.43 34.68
CA GLY A 42 -32.56 7.81 34.45
C GLY A 42 -33.45 6.63 34.10
N LEU A 43 -32.97 5.69 33.26
CA LEU A 43 -33.69 4.44 32.98
C LEU A 43 -33.89 3.59 34.24
N SER A 44 -32.86 3.43 35.07
CA SER A 44 -32.95 2.67 36.31
C SER A 44 -33.91 3.31 37.32
N VAL A 45 -33.92 4.64 37.44
CA VAL A 45 -34.88 5.38 38.28
C VAL A 45 -36.31 5.17 37.79
N ARG A 46 -36.55 5.31 36.48
CA ARG A 46 -37.86 5.06 35.87
C ARG A 46 -38.35 3.64 36.10
N LYS A 47 -37.47 2.65 35.95
CA LYS A 47 -37.79 1.24 36.19
C LYS A 47 -38.24 0.99 37.63
N ARG A 48 -37.50 1.49 38.62
CA ARG A 48 -37.87 1.38 40.04
C ARG A 48 -39.19 2.08 40.35
N HIS A 49 -39.45 3.23 39.73
CA HIS A 49 -40.72 3.95 39.89
C HIS A 49 -41.90 3.15 39.33
N LEU A 50 -41.75 2.55 38.16
CA LEU A 50 -42.76 1.66 37.56
C LEU A 50 -42.98 0.38 38.37
N GLU A 51 -41.94 -0.16 39.01
CA GLU A 51 -42.05 -1.32 39.91
C GLU A 51 -42.78 -0.94 41.21
N ALA A 52 -42.46 0.20 41.82
CA ALA A 52 -43.15 0.71 43.02
C ALA A 52 -44.65 0.99 42.76
N LEU A 53 -45.01 1.45 41.57
CA LEU A 53 -46.41 1.65 41.16
C LEU A 53 -47.19 0.33 41.00
N LYS A 54 -46.51 -0.78 40.72
CA LYS A 54 -47.15 -2.11 40.62
C LYS A 54 -47.41 -2.75 41.99
N ASP A 55 -46.57 -2.43 42.99
CA ASP A 55 -46.63 -3.05 44.32
C ASP A 55 -47.47 -2.26 45.34
N GLY A 56 -47.92 -1.03 45.03
CA GLY A 56 -48.80 -0.25 45.90
C GLY A 56 -49.55 0.86 45.16
N GLY A 57 -50.89 0.75 45.10
CA GLY A 57 -51.78 1.69 44.43
C GLY A 57 -51.94 3.02 45.18
N GLY A 58 -50.94 3.88 45.09
CA GLY A 58 -51.02 5.28 45.51
C GLY A 58 -50.53 6.20 44.39
N GLU A 59 -51.37 7.16 43.98
CA GLU A 59 -50.96 8.27 43.13
C GLU A 59 -49.88 9.09 43.84
N ILE A 60 -48.64 8.96 43.39
CA ILE A 60 -47.55 9.85 43.81
C ILE A 60 -47.51 11.00 42.81
N LYS A 61 -47.99 12.17 43.25
CA LYS A 61 -47.92 13.43 42.51
C LYS A 61 -46.46 13.87 42.32
N ASP A 62 -46.13 14.08 41.05
CA ASP A 62 -45.23 15.08 40.48
C ASP A 62 -44.03 15.53 41.33
N GLY A 63 -42.86 15.01 40.98
CA GLY A 63 -41.59 15.54 41.47
C GLY A 63 -40.35 15.06 40.72
N ILE A 64 -40.48 14.11 39.79
CA ILE A 64 -39.33 13.67 39.01
C ILE A 64 -39.41 14.36 37.65
N TYR A 65 -38.69 15.48 37.51
CA TYR A 65 -38.40 16.11 36.22
C TYR A 65 -37.45 15.21 35.41
N LEU A 66 -37.92 14.04 35.01
CA LEU A 66 -37.20 13.03 34.24
C LEU A 66 -37.91 12.84 32.91
N ASN A 67 -37.29 13.32 31.85
CA ASN A 67 -37.70 13.05 30.48
C ASN A 67 -36.54 12.39 29.73
N LEU A 68 -36.74 11.15 29.26
CA LEU A 68 -35.73 10.37 28.54
C LEU A 68 -35.96 10.40 27.02
N SER A 69 -36.43 11.52 26.49
CA SER A 69 -36.55 11.74 25.05
C SER A 69 -35.18 11.77 24.34
N PHE A 70 -35.21 11.51 23.04
CA PHE A 70 -34.10 11.74 22.12
C PHE A 70 -34.53 12.81 21.10
N PRO A 71 -33.67 13.79 20.71
CA PRO A 71 -32.23 13.88 20.97
C PRO A 71 -31.81 14.48 22.31
N PHE A 72 -32.71 15.19 22.99
CA PHE A 72 -32.41 15.83 24.28
C PHE A 72 -33.16 15.13 25.40
N MET A 73 -32.43 14.67 26.41
CA MET A 73 -33.02 14.23 27.67
C MET A 73 -33.05 15.37 28.68
N SER A 74 -34.01 15.37 29.58
CA SER A 74 -34.10 16.31 30.71
C SER A 74 -34.03 15.55 32.02
N LEU A 75 -33.06 15.87 32.87
CA LEU A 75 -32.86 15.28 34.19
C LEU A 75 -32.79 16.41 35.22
N PHE A 76 -33.77 16.47 36.13
CA PHE A 76 -33.87 17.49 37.17
C PHE A 76 -33.86 18.93 36.60
N GLY A 77 -34.48 19.12 35.43
CA GLY A 77 -34.54 20.42 34.74
C GLY A 77 -33.30 20.75 33.89
N HIS A 78 -32.25 19.93 33.91
CA HIS A 78 -31.10 20.07 33.04
C HIS A 78 -31.28 19.27 31.74
N GLN A 79 -31.17 19.95 30.61
CA GLN A 79 -31.18 19.31 29.30
C GLN A 79 -29.77 18.82 28.92
N VAL A 80 -29.70 17.58 28.43
CA VAL A 80 -28.47 16.94 27.98
C VAL A 80 -28.68 16.40 26.57
N ASP A 81 -27.79 16.77 25.65
CA ASP A 81 -27.79 16.31 24.27
C ASP A 81 -27.17 14.91 24.14
N LEU A 82 -27.95 13.96 23.62
CA LEU A 82 -27.54 12.58 23.39
C LEU A 82 -27.08 12.32 21.95
N SER A 83 -27.33 13.26 21.03
CA SER A 83 -26.98 13.14 19.60
C SER A 83 -25.51 12.81 19.35
N PRO A 84 -24.52 13.32 20.11
CA PRO A 84 -23.11 12.98 19.89
C PRO A 84 -22.75 11.53 20.25
N TYR A 85 -23.61 10.84 21.01
CA TYR A 85 -23.33 9.56 21.65
C TYR A 85 -24.16 8.42 21.07
N PHE A 86 -25.38 8.68 20.62
CA PHE A 86 -26.33 7.66 20.17
C PHE A 86 -26.50 7.72 18.65
N PHE A 87 -26.28 6.59 17.99
CA PHE A 87 -26.32 6.46 16.54
C PHE A 87 -27.33 5.36 16.15
N GLY A 88 -28.17 5.65 15.15
CA GLY A 88 -29.23 4.73 14.73
C GLY A 88 -30.29 4.53 15.81
N ALA A 89 -30.68 5.62 16.45
CA ALA A 89 -31.76 5.69 17.43
C ALA A 89 -33.13 5.59 16.71
N GLU A 90 -33.99 4.68 17.16
CA GLU A 90 -35.39 4.61 16.74
C GLU A 90 -36.27 5.14 17.88
N VAL A 91 -37.06 6.16 17.59
CA VAL A 91 -37.82 6.94 18.56
C VAL A 91 -39.32 6.68 18.40
N ASP A 92 -40.07 6.66 19.50
CA ASP A 92 -41.52 6.59 19.44
C ASP A 92 -42.13 7.89 18.89
N LYS A 93 -43.08 7.76 17.97
CA LYS A 93 -43.68 8.91 17.28
C LYS A 93 -44.53 9.80 18.19
N ASN A 94 -45.04 9.25 19.29
CA ASN A 94 -46.00 9.93 20.16
C ASN A 94 -45.34 10.63 21.35
N GLU A 95 -44.29 10.03 21.94
CA GLU A 95 -43.67 10.50 23.19
C GLU A 95 -42.23 11.00 23.00
N GLY A 96 -41.63 10.80 21.82
CA GLY A 96 -40.23 11.17 21.59
C GLY A 96 -39.24 10.30 22.38
N GLU A 97 -39.69 9.19 22.96
CA GLU A 97 -38.85 8.27 23.74
C GLU A 97 -38.01 7.34 22.85
N LEU A 98 -36.79 7.08 23.28
CA LEU A 98 -35.89 6.14 22.62
C LEU A 98 -36.37 4.68 22.82
N LYS A 99 -36.80 4.02 21.74
CA LYS A 99 -37.21 2.60 21.74
C LYS A 99 -36.05 1.65 21.51
N TYR A 100 -35.21 1.96 20.52
CA TYR A 100 -34.11 1.10 20.12
C TYR A 100 -32.88 1.92 19.78
N LEU A 101 -31.70 1.41 20.16
CA LEU A 101 -30.42 2.04 19.91
C LEU A 101 -29.48 1.01 19.29
N ARG A 102 -28.96 1.32 18.10
CA ARG A 102 -28.05 0.43 17.37
C ARG A 102 -26.60 0.54 17.81
N LEU A 103 -26.14 1.76 18.11
CA LEU A 103 -24.75 2.03 18.45
C LEU A 103 -24.66 3.16 19.49
N ALA A 104 -23.91 2.92 20.56
CA ALA A 104 -23.52 3.92 21.54
C ALA A 104 -22.00 4.18 21.43
N LEU A 105 -21.60 5.45 21.36
CA LEU A 105 -20.22 5.86 21.24
C LEU A 105 -19.66 6.24 22.62
N LEU A 106 -18.62 5.52 23.06
CA LEU A 106 -17.82 5.88 24.23
C LEU A 106 -16.54 6.58 23.78
N GLN A 107 -16.20 7.70 24.41
CA GLN A 107 -15.03 8.51 24.09
C GLN A 107 -14.12 8.65 25.31
N PHE A 108 -12.89 8.17 25.20
CA PHE A 108 -11.84 8.39 26.19
C PHE A 108 -10.85 9.39 25.61
N LYS A 109 -10.86 10.61 26.14
CA LYS A 109 -9.97 11.70 25.74
C LYS A 109 -9.28 12.24 26.97
N ALA A 110 -7.95 12.26 26.95
CA ALA A 110 -7.12 12.82 28.00
C ALA A 110 -5.81 13.32 27.38
N ASP A 111 -5.22 14.32 28.01
CA ASP A 111 -3.88 14.77 27.66
C ASP A 111 -2.84 13.79 28.21
N LYS A 112 -1.73 13.64 27.48
CA LYS A 112 -0.62 12.81 27.95
C LYS A 112 0.01 13.45 29.20
N PRO A 113 0.11 12.74 30.33
CA PRO A 113 0.83 13.25 31.50
C PRO A 113 2.30 13.52 31.19
N GLU A 114 2.86 14.61 31.72
CA GLU A 114 4.25 15.04 31.43
C GLU A 114 5.29 13.98 31.79
N ASN A 115 5.07 13.25 32.90
CA ASN A 115 5.98 12.24 33.43
C ASN A 115 5.88 10.87 32.72
N ILE A 116 5.11 10.76 31.63
CA ILE A 116 4.86 9.49 30.94
C ILE A 116 5.31 9.56 29.49
N ASN A 117 6.02 8.51 29.05
CA ASN A 117 6.49 8.40 27.68
C ASN A 117 5.33 8.10 26.73
N SER A 118 5.43 8.59 25.49
CA SER A 118 4.42 8.33 24.47
C SER A 118 4.28 6.83 24.14
N PHE A 119 5.35 6.05 24.35
CA PHE A 119 5.32 4.59 24.20
C PHE A 119 4.43 3.90 25.25
N ASP A 120 4.44 4.39 26.49
CA ASP A 120 3.61 3.83 27.56
C ASP A 120 2.12 4.09 27.31
N VAL A 121 1.79 5.26 26.74
CA VAL A 121 0.44 5.58 26.28
C VAL A 121 -0.01 4.59 25.20
N LEU A 122 0.82 4.36 24.17
CA LEU A 122 0.53 3.38 23.12
C LEU A 122 0.36 1.97 23.70
N SER A 123 1.16 1.60 24.71
CA SER A 123 1.04 0.31 25.39
C SER A 123 -0.29 0.18 26.16
N TRP A 124 -0.76 1.25 26.79
CA TRP A 124 -2.03 1.30 27.49
C TRP A 124 -3.20 1.19 26.52
N GLU A 125 -3.16 1.91 25.40
CA GLU A 125 -4.15 1.79 24.32
C GLU A 125 -4.23 0.34 23.79
N ARG A 126 -3.08 -0.30 23.54
CA ARG A 126 -3.02 -1.70 23.09
C ARG A 126 -3.63 -2.67 24.09
N LYS A 127 -3.40 -2.48 25.39
CA LYS A 127 -4.01 -3.33 26.44
C LYS A 127 -5.54 -3.25 26.41
N ILE A 128 -6.09 -2.04 26.26
CA ILE A 128 -7.53 -1.84 26.14
C ILE A 128 -8.08 -2.52 24.88
N VAL A 129 -7.42 -2.33 23.74
CA VAL A 129 -7.82 -2.93 22.47
C VAL A 129 -7.80 -4.45 22.55
N ASN A 130 -6.74 -5.04 23.12
CA ASN A 130 -6.62 -6.48 23.30
C ASN A 130 -7.73 -7.01 24.20
N TYR A 131 -7.99 -6.37 25.35
CA TYR A 131 -9.08 -6.77 26.22
C TYR A 131 -10.43 -6.77 25.48
N LEU A 132 -10.74 -5.70 24.76
CA LEU A 132 -12.01 -5.56 24.03
C LEU A 132 -12.16 -6.55 22.87
N HIS A 133 -11.05 -6.97 22.24
CA HIS A 133 -11.08 -7.90 21.12
C HIS A 133 -11.03 -9.38 21.52
N SER A 134 -10.23 -9.75 22.52
CA SER A 134 -9.96 -11.15 22.86
C SER A 134 -10.53 -11.60 24.21
N GLU A 135 -10.67 -10.70 25.18
CA GLU A 135 -11.02 -11.08 26.56
C GLU A 135 -12.45 -10.73 26.95
N TYR A 136 -13.03 -9.68 26.35
CA TYR A 136 -14.38 -9.24 26.66
C TYR A 136 -15.44 -10.25 26.18
N LYS A 137 -16.20 -10.80 27.14
CA LYS A 137 -17.28 -11.78 26.92
C LYS A 137 -18.65 -11.24 27.33
N GLY A 138 -19.02 -10.06 26.84
CA GLY A 138 -20.37 -9.50 27.03
C GLY A 138 -21.26 -9.68 25.81
N ASP A 139 -22.56 -9.40 25.96
CA ASP A 139 -23.53 -9.44 24.85
C ASP A 139 -23.32 -8.30 23.84
N LEU A 140 -22.69 -7.22 24.29
CA LEU A 140 -22.32 -6.09 23.45
C LEU A 140 -21.11 -6.46 22.58
N ARG A 141 -21.10 -6.02 21.32
CA ARG A 141 -19.92 -6.16 20.46
C ARG A 141 -19.14 -4.83 20.43
N PRO A 142 -18.03 -4.70 21.18
CA PRO A 142 -17.26 -3.46 21.20
C PRO A 142 -16.55 -3.25 19.85
N LEU A 143 -16.50 -2.00 19.43
CA LEU A 143 -15.78 -1.56 18.23
C LEU A 143 -14.81 -0.47 18.66
N VAL A 144 -13.52 -0.73 18.52
CA VAL A 144 -12.46 0.12 19.07
C VAL A 144 -11.79 0.91 17.97
N PHE A 145 -11.51 2.18 18.26
CA PHE A 145 -10.69 3.04 17.41
C PHE A 145 -9.71 3.80 18.29
N SER A 146 -8.41 3.62 18.03
CA SER A 146 -7.32 4.25 18.76
C SER A 146 -6.13 4.45 17.82
N MET A 147 -5.29 5.45 18.11
CA MET A 147 -4.10 5.76 17.30
C MET A 147 -3.09 4.60 17.32
N GLY A 148 -2.85 3.98 18.48
CA GLY A 148 -1.99 2.80 18.58
C GLY A 148 -2.50 1.63 17.73
N PHE A 149 -3.80 1.36 17.76
CA PHE A 149 -4.39 0.28 16.98
C PHE A 149 -4.33 0.51 15.47
N VAL A 150 -4.59 1.75 15.03
CA VAL A 150 -4.45 2.14 13.61
C VAL A 150 -3.01 1.96 13.14
N ALA A 151 -2.03 2.39 13.94
CA ALA A 151 -0.62 2.23 13.61
C ALA A 151 -0.22 0.75 13.52
N ASP A 152 -0.63 -0.08 14.47
CA ASP A 152 -0.34 -1.51 14.48
C ASP A 152 -0.95 -2.22 13.25
N GLU A 153 -2.15 -1.82 12.82
CA GLU A 153 -2.80 -2.41 11.65
C GLU A 153 -2.10 -2.02 10.33
N VAL A 154 -1.62 -0.78 10.24
CA VAL A 154 -0.79 -0.34 9.09
C VAL A 154 0.51 -1.14 9.05
N VAL A 155 1.16 -1.34 10.20
CA VAL A 155 2.38 -2.15 10.29
C VAL A 155 2.09 -3.62 9.97
N ARG A 156 1.01 -4.21 10.48
CA ARG A 156 0.58 -5.59 10.16
C ARG A 156 0.40 -5.77 8.66
N THR A 157 -0.30 -4.82 8.03
CA THR A 157 -0.47 -4.80 6.57
C THR A 157 0.89 -4.73 5.86
N GLY A 158 1.81 -3.87 6.32
CA GLY A 158 3.17 -3.79 5.80
C GLY A 158 3.99 -5.08 5.99
N MET A 159 3.82 -5.78 7.11
CA MET A 159 4.51 -7.04 7.40
C MET A 159 4.03 -8.19 6.51
N THR A 160 2.86 -8.14 5.90
CA THR A 160 2.48 -9.14 4.87
C THR A 160 3.39 -9.10 3.65
N LEU A 161 4.14 -8.01 3.45
CA LEU A 161 5.14 -7.84 2.38
C LEU A 161 6.55 -8.27 2.82
N PHE A 162 6.71 -8.85 4.01
CA PHE A 162 8.01 -9.21 4.62
C PHE A 162 8.94 -10.14 3.82
N PRO A 163 8.48 -11.09 3.01
CA PRO A 163 9.38 -11.86 2.15
C PRO A 163 10.14 -10.98 1.15
N PHE A 164 9.56 -9.84 0.77
CA PHE A 164 10.14 -8.86 -0.15
C PHE A 164 10.94 -7.77 0.59
N LEU A 165 10.68 -7.59 1.89
CA LEU A 165 11.37 -6.65 2.78
C LEU A 165 12.85 -7.02 2.98
N SER A 166 13.17 -8.30 3.15
CA SER A 166 14.53 -8.74 3.48
C SER A 166 15.55 -8.40 2.40
N VAL A 167 15.18 -8.52 1.12
CA VAL A 167 16.07 -8.24 -0.02
C VAL A 167 16.32 -6.73 -0.16
N GLY A 168 15.30 -5.89 -0.01
CA GLY A 168 15.44 -4.43 -0.08
C GLY A 168 16.13 -3.82 1.15
N PHE A 169 15.88 -4.38 2.34
CA PHE A 169 16.46 -3.92 3.60
C PHE A 169 17.97 -4.15 3.69
N VAL A 170 18.47 -5.28 3.15
CA VAL A 170 19.92 -5.56 3.07
C VAL A 170 20.63 -4.57 2.15
N ILE A 171 19.99 -4.16 1.05
CA ILE A 171 20.56 -3.20 0.08
C ILE A 171 20.57 -1.77 0.67
N MET A 172 19.51 -1.36 1.36
CA MET A 172 19.39 -0.03 1.98
C MET A 172 20.26 0.15 3.24
N LEU A 173 20.36 -0.86 4.09
CA LEU A 173 21.17 -0.81 5.31
C LEU A 173 22.67 -0.67 5.01
N PHE A 174 23.13 -1.17 3.87
CA PHE A 174 24.55 -1.23 3.56
C PHE A 174 25.15 0.14 3.21
N TRP A 175 24.33 1.19 2.93
CA TRP A 175 24.85 2.48 2.46
C TRP A 175 24.44 3.74 3.23
N PHE A 176 23.26 3.86 3.87
CA PHE A 176 22.82 5.21 4.33
C PHE A 176 22.11 5.35 5.69
N GLY A 177 21.89 4.29 6.47
CA GLY A 177 21.33 4.43 7.84
C GLY A 177 19.97 5.14 7.93
N VAL A 178 19.18 5.14 6.85
CA VAL A 178 17.90 5.84 6.76
C VAL A 178 16.79 5.01 7.40
N ARG A 179 15.80 5.69 8.03
CA ARG A 179 14.61 5.06 8.60
C ARG A 179 13.87 4.23 7.53
N PHE A 180 13.49 3.00 7.88
CA PHE A 180 12.73 2.13 6.98
C PHE A 180 11.23 2.48 6.99
N GLY A 181 10.64 2.66 5.81
CA GLY A 181 9.20 2.91 5.61
C GLY A 181 8.53 1.77 4.84
N THR A 182 7.28 1.43 5.20
CA THR A 182 6.53 0.30 4.60
C THR A 182 6.25 0.48 3.10
N ILE A 183 6.27 1.71 2.58
CA ILE A 183 6.10 1.99 1.15
C ILE A 183 7.30 1.53 0.31
N LEU A 184 8.49 1.40 0.90
CA LEU A 184 9.69 0.90 0.21
C LEU A 184 9.58 -0.59 -0.18
N CYS A 185 8.58 -1.33 0.32
CA CYS A 185 8.32 -2.70 -0.10
C CYS A 185 8.07 -2.86 -1.60
N VAL A 186 7.59 -1.81 -2.28
CA VAL A 186 7.30 -1.83 -3.72
C VAL A 186 8.55 -1.57 -4.56
N SER A 187 9.56 -0.90 -3.98
CA SER A 187 10.77 -0.48 -4.68
C SER A 187 11.53 -1.62 -5.39
N PRO A 188 11.75 -2.81 -4.80
CA PRO A 188 12.45 -3.90 -5.49
C PRO A 188 11.77 -4.34 -6.78
N PHE A 189 10.43 -4.39 -6.80
CA PHE A 189 9.68 -4.75 -8.00
C PHE A 189 9.76 -3.67 -9.07
N LEU A 190 9.67 -2.41 -8.65
CA LEU A 190 9.77 -1.26 -9.55
C LEU A 190 11.15 -1.20 -10.20
N VAL A 191 12.21 -1.30 -9.40
CA VAL A 191 13.60 -1.26 -9.88
C VAL A 191 13.90 -2.48 -10.76
N LEU A 192 13.44 -3.68 -10.39
CA LEU A 192 13.60 -4.86 -11.23
C LEU A 192 12.89 -4.70 -12.57
N ALA A 193 11.68 -4.15 -12.61
CA ALA A 193 10.95 -3.94 -13.85
C ALA A 193 11.68 -2.99 -14.80
N ILE A 194 12.32 -1.93 -14.27
CA ILE A 194 13.13 -1.00 -15.05
C ILE A 194 14.42 -1.69 -15.51
N GLY A 195 15.18 -2.29 -14.58
CA GLY A 195 16.49 -2.88 -14.91
C GLY A 195 16.44 -4.07 -15.85
N VAL A 196 15.36 -4.88 -15.79
CA VAL A 196 15.16 -6.00 -16.73
C VAL A 196 14.90 -5.51 -18.15
N ASP A 197 14.20 -4.39 -18.34
CA ASP A 197 13.94 -3.81 -19.66
C ASP A 197 15.26 -3.38 -20.34
N ASP A 198 16.09 -2.64 -19.61
CA ASP A 198 17.41 -2.19 -20.09
C ASP A 198 18.34 -3.39 -20.41
N ALA A 199 18.39 -4.39 -19.52
CA ALA A 199 19.18 -5.60 -19.73
C ALA A 199 18.69 -6.40 -20.96
N PHE A 200 17.38 -6.47 -21.18
CA PHE A 200 16.79 -7.14 -22.33
C PHE A 200 17.09 -6.41 -23.64
N LEU A 201 17.04 -5.07 -23.66
CA LEU A 201 17.44 -4.26 -24.81
C LEU A 201 18.90 -4.51 -25.21
N MET A 202 19.81 -4.55 -24.24
CA MET A 202 21.23 -4.86 -24.47
C MET A 202 21.41 -6.28 -25.02
N LEU A 203 20.77 -7.28 -24.42
CA LEU A 203 20.84 -8.68 -24.89
C LEU A 203 20.28 -8.85 -26.30
N GLN A 204 19.16 -8.21 -26.61
CA GLN A 204 18.52 -8.30 -27.92
C GLN A 204 19.41 -7.66 -29.00
N SER A 205 20.01 -6.49 -28.73
CA SER A 205 20.96 -5.87 -29.66
C SER A 205 22.22 -6.70 -29.84
N TRP A 206 22.76 -7.27 -28.75
CA TRP A 206 23.88 -8.20 -28.81
C TRP A 206 23.59 -9.41 -29.72
N GLN A 207 22.44 -10.05 -29.55
CA GLN A 207 22.02 -11.18 -30.38
C GLN A 207 21.87 -10.79 -31.85
N ARG A 208 21.30 -9.60 -32.12
CA ARG A 208 21.18 -9.05 -33.47
C ARG A 208 22.56 -8.86 -34.12
N ILE A 209 23.48 -8.18 -33.45
CA ILE A 209 24.85 -7.93 -33.94
C ILE A 209 25.60 -9.24 -34.16
N CYS A 210 25.47 -10.20 -33.24
CA CYS A 210 26.08 -11.53 -33.40
C CYS A 210 25.56 -12.27 -34.63
N SER A 211 24.26 -12.21 -34.91
CA SER A 211 23.65 -12.87 -36.07
C SER A 211 24.12 -12.27 -37.40
N LEU A 212 24.25 -10.94 -37.47
CA LEU A 212 24.76 -10.24 -38.65
C LEU A 212 26.25 -10.55 -38.89
N ALA A 213 27.04 -10.54 -37.82
CA ALA A 213 28.45 -10.85 -37.91
C ALA A 213 28.72 -12.33 -38.29
N GLU A 214 27.82 -13.26 -37.96
CA GLU A 214 27.94 -14.66 -38.40
C GLU A 214 27.73 -14.82 -39.91
N GLN A 215 26.89 -14.00 -40.54
CA GLN A 215 26.67 -14.00 -41.99
C GLN A 215 27.87 -13.45 -42.78
N LEU A 216 28.53 -12.41 -42.26
CA LEU A 216 29.68 -11.77 -42.93
C LEU A 216 30.97 -12.60 -42.82
N ASN A 217 31.15 -13.37 -41.73
CA ASN A 217 32.38 -14.15 -41.48
C ASN A 217 32.41 -15.52 -42.19
N GLU A 218 31.37 -15.92 -42.94
CA GLU A 218 31.41 -17.15 -43.75
C GLU A 218 32.27 -17.00 -45.01
N GLU A 219 32.63 -15.78 -45.42
CA GLU A 219 33.42 -15.53 -46.63
C GLU A 219 34.94 -15.52 -46.40
N GLU A 220 35.43 -15.47 -45.14
CA GLU A 220 36.84 -15.15 -44.83
C GLU A 220 37.66 -16.30 -44.20
N LYS A 221 37.13 -17.53 -44.13
CA LYS A 221 37.52 -18.51 -43.08
C LYS A 221 38.47 -19.65 -43.49
N GLU A 222 39.37 -19.48 -44.45
CA GLU A 222 40.22 -20.58 -44.93
C GLU A 222 41.69 -20.62 -44.45
N GLU A 223 42.24 -19.60 -43.79
CA GLU A 223 43.67 -19.62 -43.41
C GLU A 223 43.98 -19.03 -42.01
N ASN A 224 44.09 -19.88 -40.97
CA ASN A 224 45.21 -19.88 -40.00
C ASN A 224 44.97 -20.83 -38.81
N ASN A 225 45.94 -21.72 -38.53
CA ASN A 225 45.84 -22.80 -37.55
C ASN A 225 46.66 -22.58 -36.25
N ASN A 226 46.77 -21.34 -35.74
CA ASN A 226 47.44 -21.07 -34.47
C ASN A 226 46.44 -20.81 -33.33
N LEU A 227 46.46 -21.64 -32.28
CA LEU A 227 45.51 -21.62 -31.17
C LEU A 227 45.63 -20.36 -30.26
N ILE A 228 46.84 -19.84 -30.06
CA ILE A 228 47.10 -18.64 -29.24
C ILE A 228 46.63 -17.38 -29.97
N GLU A 229 46.88 -17.30 -31.29
CA GLU A 229 46.45 -16.19 -32.15
C GLU A 229 44.91 -16.10 -32.26
N LEU A 230 44.24 -17.25 -32.15
CA LEU A 230 42.78 -17.34 -32.17
C LEU A 230 42.12 -16.74 -30.93
N GLU A 231 42.72 -16.89 -29.74
CA GLU A 231 42.16 -16.31 -28.51
C GLU A 231 42.26 -14.78 -28.52
N GLU A 232 43.37 -14.21 -28.97
CA GLU A 232 43.55 -12.76 -29.08
C GLU A 232 42.63 -12.15 -30.16
N LYS A 233 42.49 -12.81 -31.32
CA LYS A 233 41.53 -12.41 -32.36
C LYS A 233 40.08 -12.46 -31.87
N LEU A 234 39.72 -13.48 -31.08
CA LEU A 234 38.40 -13.62 -30.49
C LEU A 234 38.09 -12.50 -29.50
N GLU A 235 39.03 -12.12 -28.64
CA GLU A 235 38.84 -11.01 -27.69
C GLU A 235 38.65 -9.67 -28.40
N LYS A 236 39.48 -9.35 -29.40
CA LYS A 236 39.31 -8.14 -30.22
C LYS A 236 37.94 -8.12 -30.91
N LEU A 237 37.47 -9.26 -31.41
CA LEU A 237 36.16 -9.39 -32.04
C LEU A 237 35.01 -9.18 -31.04
N ILE A 238 35.10 -9.72 -29.82
CA ILE A 238 34.12 -9.48 -28.76
C ILE A 238 34.09 -8.00 -28.39
N CYS A 239 35.25 -7.38 -28.16
CA CYS A 239 35.34 -5.95 -27.84
C CYS A 239 34.70 -5.08 -28.93
N LYS A 240 34.96 -5.40 -30.22
CA LYS A 240 34.34 -4.68 -31.34
C LYS A 240 32.82 -4.82 -31.35
N ARG A 241 32.29 -6.03 -31.14
CA ARG A 241 30.83 -6.28 -31.09
C ARG A 241 30.16 -5.63 -29.88
N LEU A 242 30.84 -5.64 -28.74
CA LEU A 242 30.37 -5.01 -27.51
C LEU A 242 30.33 -3.48 -27.67
N GLY A 243 31.36 -2.91 -28.30
CA GLY A 243 31.40 -1.49 -28.67
C GLY A 243 30.24 -1.09 -29.58
N GLN A 244 29.96 -1.87 -30.63
CA GLN A 244 28.81 -1.63 -31.52
C GLN A 244 27.46 -1.74 -30.78
N MET A 245 27.32 -2.71 -29.86
CA MET A 245 26.12 -2.84 -29.05
C MET A 245 25.92 -1.63 -28.13
N LEU A 246 26.99 -1.14 -27.50
CA LEU A 246 26.95 0.05 -26.65
C LEU A 246 26.71 1.33 -27.45
N GLU A 247 27.22 1.43 -28.67
CA GLU A 247 26.95 2.55 -29.58
C GLU A 247 25.47 2.58 -30.00
N ASP A 248 24.89 1.41 -30.29
CA ASP A 248 23.48 1.27 -30.69
C ASP A 248 22.50 1.50 -29.53
N VAL A 249 22.78 0.96 -28.34
CA VAL A 249 21.80 0.86 -27.24
C VAL A 249 22.16 1.72 -26.03
N GLY A 250 23.44 2.00 -25.81
CA GLY A 250 23.93 2.77 -24.65
C GLY A 250 23.27 4.14 -24.47
N PRO A 251 23.06 4.94 -25.54
CA PRO A 251 22.33 6.21 -25.42
C PRO A 251 20.89 6.01 -24.94
N SER A 252 20.19 4.99 -25.45
CA SER A 252 18.81 4.69 -25.07
C SER A 252 18.70 4.32 -23.59
N VAL A 253 19.55 3.40 -23.11
CA VAL A 253 19.62 2.98 -21.69
C VAL A 253 19.96 4.16 -20.79
N THR A 254 20.92 4.99 -21.19
CA THR A 254 21.28 6.19 -20.42
C THR A 254 20.11 7.18 -20.31
N ILE A 255 19.34 7.37 -21.38
CA ILE A 255 18.17 8.25 -21.36
C ILE A 255 17.07 7.69 -20.45
N THR A 256 16.76 6.38 -20.52
CA THR A 256 15.77 5.76 -19.64
C THR A 256 16.19 5.83 -18.18
N SER A 257 17.42 5.45 -17.83
CA SER A 257 17.88 5.51 -16.44
C SER A 257 17.94 6.96 -15.92
N ALA A 258 18.42 7.92 -16.72
CA ALA A 258 18.52 9.32 -16.30
C ALA A 258 17.15 9.99 -16.12
N THR A 259 16.20 9.72 -17.02
CA THR A 259 14.84 10.27 -16.91
C THR A 259 14.11 9.70 -15.69
N ASN A 260 14.24 8.39 -15.43
CA ASN A 260 13.71 7.76 -14.21
C ASN A 260 14.35 8.35 -12.94
N PHE A 261 15.68 8.47 -12.90
CA PHE A 261 16.40 9.08 -11.78
C PHE A 261 15.91 10.50 -11.48
N LEU A 262 15.85 11.36 -12.51
CA LEU A 262 15.41 12.75 -12.35
C LEU A 262 13.94 12.85 -11.92
N ALA A 263 13.06 11.99 -12.45
CA ALA A 263 11.66 11.95 -12.04
C ALA A 263 11.51 11.61 -10.55
N PHE A 264 12.28 10.63 -10.05
CA PHE A 264 12.31 10.33 -8.62
C PHE A 264 12.96 11.44 -7.80
N CYS A 265 14.00 12.12 -8.29
CA CYS A 265 14.58 13.30 -7.63
C CYS A 265 13.55 14.43 -7.46
N VAL A 266 12.72 14.69 -8.48
CA VAL A 266 11.61 15.66 -8.35
C VAL A 266 10.62 15.22 -7.26
N GLY A 267 10.35 13.92 -7.14
CA GLY A 267 9.50 13.37 -6.09
C GLY A 267 10.01 13.58 -4.65
N ILE A 268 11.32 13.78 -4.46
CA ILE A 268 11.92 14.05 -3.13
C ILE A 268 11.43 15.41 -2.58
N PHE A 269 11.04 16.36 -3.43
CA PHE A 269 10.54 17.67 -2.98
C PHE A 269 9.09 17.65 -2.48
N THR A 270 8.43 16.49 -2.49
CA THR A 270 7.05 16.34 -1.97
C THR A 270 7.01 16.61 -0.47
N PRO A 271 5.98 17.29 0.09
CA PRO A 271 5.92 17.62 1.52
C PRO A 271 5.72 16.42 2.47
N THR A 272 5.38 15.23 1.96
CA THR A 272 5.06 14.05 2.77
C THR A 272 6.30 13.16 2.98
N PRO A 273 6.79 12.98 4.23
CA PRO A 273 8.09 12.35 4.50
C PRO A 273 8.18 10.88 4.03
N GLU A 274 7.08 10.13 4.05
CA GLU A 274 7.05 8.76 3.54
C GLU A 274 7.24 8.70 2.01
N ILE A 275 6.72 9.69 1.27
CA ILE A 275 6.92 9.78 -0.19
C ILE A 275 8.35 10.25 -0.49
N GLN A 276 8.88 11.20 0.28
CA GLN A 276 10.28 11.63 0.15
C GLN A 276 11.24 10.44 0.29
N LEU A 277 11.03 9.63 1.33
CA LEU A 277 11.81 8.43 1.59
C LEU A 277 11.69 7.41 0.44
N PHE A 278 10.48 7.18 -0.06
CA PHE A 278 10.24 6.32 -1.22
C PHE A 278 10.99 6.81 -2.47
N CYS A 279 10.90 8.10 -2.77
CA CYS A 279 11.53 8.70 -3.94
C CYS A 279 13.06 8.70 -3.82
N ALA A 280 13.62 9.04 -2.65
CA ALA A 280 15.06 9.01 -2.41
C ALA A 280 15.62 7.58 -2.51
N GLY A 281 14.90 6.59 -1.99
CA GLY A 281 15.27 5.19 -2.08
C GLY A 281 15.30 4.67 -3.53
N ASN A 282 14.25 4.93 -4.31
CA ASN A 282 14.20 4.52 -5.71
C ASN A 282 15.23 5.28 -6.58
N ALA A 283 15.44 6.58 -6.36
CA ALA A 283 16.46 7.34 -7.07
C ALA A 283 17.85 6.73 -6.86
N SER A 284 18.19 6.40 -5.61
CA SER A 284 19.47 5.76 -5.27
C SER A 284 19.59 4.38 -5.92
N ALA A 285 18.53 3.56 -5.87
CA ALA A 285 18.52 2.22 -6.43
C ALA A 285 18.67 2.24 -7.97
N ILE A 286 17.98 3.14 -8.67
CA ILE A 286 18.06 3.28 -10.13
C ILE A 286 19.43 3.81 -10.55
N PHE A 287 20.02 4.73 -9.76
CA PHE A 287 21.38 5.21 -10.02
C PHE A 287 22.42 4.09 -9.91
N VAL A 288 22.32 3.26 -8.86
CA VAL A 288 23.19 2.09 -8.69
C VAL A 288 22.94 1.06 -9.79
N ASP A 289 21.69 0.83 -10.18
CA ASP A 289 21.33 -0.07 -11.28
C ASP A 289 21.98 0.38 -12.60
N TYR A 290 21.92 1.66 -12.93
CA TYR A 290 22.60 2.22 -14.11
C TYR A 290 24.12 1.99 -14.09
N ILE A 291 24.77 2.22 -12.95
CA ILE A 291 26.20 1.92 -12.77
C ILE A 291 26.46 0.42 -12.99
N TYR A 292 25.64 -0.45 -12.42
CA TYR A 292 25.78 -1.89 -12.59
C TYR A 292 25.55 -2.35 -14.03
N GLN A 293 24.58 -1.79 -14.75
CA GLN A 293 24.35 -2.08 -16.15
C GLN A 293 25.54 -1.69 -17.04
N LEU A 294 26.12 -0.51 -16.82
CA LEU A 294 27.28 -0.08 -17.60
C LEU A 294 28.56 -0.82 -17.24
N PHE A 295 28.89 -0.93 -15.95
CA PHE A 295 30.21 -1.39 -15.51
C PHE A 295 30.29 -2.87 -15.16
N LEU A 296 29.20 -3.51 -14.73
CA LEU A 296 29.21 -4.94 -14.36
C LEU A 296 28.57 -5.81 -15.43
N PHE A 297 27.38 -5.46 -15.90
CA PHE A 297 26.63 -6.28 -16.85
C PHE A 297 27.38 -6.44 -18.18
N THR A 298 28.00 -5.38 -18.67
CA THR A 298 28.79 -5.37 -19.92
C THR A 298 29.97 -6.36 -19.89
N PRO A 299 30.86 -6.39 -18.85
CA PRO A 299 31.85 -7.44 -18.70
C PRO A 299 31.28 -8.86 -18.55
N PHE A 300 30.18 -9.03 -17.80
CA PHE A 300 29.52 -10.34 -17.68
C PHE A 300 29.01 -10.86 -19.03
N LEU A 301 28.47 -9.96 -19.86
CA LEU A 301 28.06 -10.27 -21.22
C LEU A 301 29.26 -10.68 -22.08
N ALA A 302 30.40 -10.01 -21.96
CA ALA A 302 31.62 -10.36 -22.69
C ALA A 302 32.17 -11.75 -22.30
N ILE A 303 32.14 -12.11 -21.02
CA ILE A 303 32.54 -13.44 -20.54
C ILE A 303 31.57 -14.51 -21.08
N SER A 304 30.27 -14.25 -20.98
CA SER A 304 29.22 -15.15 -21.48
C SER A 304 29.35 -15.36 -22.99
N ALA A 305 29.64 -14.29 -23.73
CA ALA A 305 29.91 -14.32 -25.17
C ALA A 305 31.14 -15.18 -25.51
N LYS A 306 32.24 -15.06 -24.75
CA LYS A 306 33.45 -15.86 -24.93
C LYS A 306 33.13 -17.36 -24.80
N TRP A 307 32.31 -17.73 -23.82
CA TRP A 307 31.85 -19.11 -23.67
C TRP A 307 30.94 -19.56 -24.82
N GLU A 308 29.97 -18.74 -25.22
CA GLU A 308 29.06 -19.07 -26.34
C GLU A 308 29.82 -19.29 -27.65
N MET A 309 30.79 -18.43 -27.98
CA MET A 309 31.58 -18.56 -29.20
C MET A 309 32.50 -19.78 -29.17
N LYS A 310 33.13 -20.11 -28.03
CA LYS A 310 33.91 -21.35 -27.85
C LYS A 310 33.04 -22.61 -28.00
N GLU A 311 31.82 -22.59 -27.47
CA GLU A 311 30.83 -23.67 -27.63
C GLU A 311 30.42 -23.85 -29.10
N LYS A 312 30.11 -22.76 -29.81
CA LYS A 312 29.76 -22.81 -31.24
C LYS A 312 30.90 -23.35 -32.09
N ALA A 313 32.15 -22.98 -31.81
CA ALA A 313 33.32 -23.55 -32.48
C ALA A 313 33.43 -25.07 -32.25
N LYS A 314 33.25 -25.55 -31.01
CA LYS A 314 33.25 -27.00 -30.69
C LYS A 314 32.10 -27.77 -31.32
N LYS A 315 30.90 -27.16 -31.42
CA LYS A 315 29.71 -27.76 -32.04
C LYS A 315 29.79 -27.77 -33.57
N ARG A 316 30.40 -26.76 -34.20
CA ARG A 316 30.63 -26.72 -35.66
C ARG A 316 31.55 -27.85 -36.15
N CYS A 317 32.48 -28.32 -35.32
CA CYS A 317 33.30 -29.52 -35.60
C CYS A 317 32.57 -30.86 -35.39
N ARG A 318 31.37 -30.86 -34.78
CA ARG A 318 30.53 -32.07 -34.60
C ARG A 318 29.22 -31.88 -35.36
N HIS A 319 29.19 -32.33 -36.60
CA HIS A 319 28.03 -32.26 -37.48
C HIS A 319 26.79 -32.94 -36.84
N THR A 320 25.88 -32.16 -36.26
CA THR A 320 24.43 -32.40 -36.23
C THR A 320 23.71 -31.18 -35.65
N LEU A 321 23.02 -30.42 -36.51
CA LEU A 321 22.11 -29.34 -36.09
C LEU A 321 20.84 -29.96 -35.47
N PRO A 322 20.40 -29.57 -34.26
CA PRO A 322 19.26 -30.21 -33.63
C PRO A 322 17.92 -29.74 -34.24
N VAL A 323 17.00 -30.70 -34.36
CA VAL A 323 15.65 -30.59 -34.96
C VAL A 323 14.77 -29.50 -34.30
N GLN A 324 15.06 -29.08 -33.07
CA GLN A 324 14.29 -28.10 -32.29
C GLN A 324 14.27 -26.68 -32.90
N ARG A 325 15.26 -26.33 -33.74
CA ARG A 325 15.33 -25.04 -34.44
C ARG A 325 14.19 -24.86 -35.45
N ARG A 326 13.65 -25.94 -36.02
CA ARG A 326 12.68 -25.90 -37.13
C ARG A 326 11.30 -25.35 -36.73
N PHE A 327 10.88 -25.59 -35.48
CA PHE A 327 9.61 -25.08 -34.94
C PHE A 327 9.67 -23.58 -34.63
N PHE A 328 10.72 -23.13 -33.95
CA PHE A 328 10.95 -21.71 -33.66
C PHE A 328 11.13 -20.86 -34.93
N LEU A 329 11.78 -21.39 -35.98
CA LEU A 329 11.86 -20.72 -37.28
C LEU A 329 10.49 -20.53 -37.93
N LYS A 330 9.61 -21.54 -37.90
CA LYS A 330 8.24 -21.41 -38.44
C LYS A 330 7.43 -20.35 -37.68
N ILE A 331 7.57 -20.28 -36.36
CA ILE A 331 6.90 -19.25 -35.54
C ILE A 331 7.44 -17.86 -35.87
N SER A 332 8.77 -17.69 -35.90
CA SER A 332 9.42 -16.42 -36.22
C SER A 332 9.03 -15.92 -37.63
N GLN A 333 8.96 -16.81 -38.62
CA GLN A 333 8.50 -16.46 -39.97
C GLN A 333 7.04 -15.99 -40.00
N LYS A 334 6.13 -16.69 -39.30
CA LYS A 334 4.73 -16.25 -39.17
C LYS A 334 4.62 -14.90 -38.46
N LEU A 335 5.41 -14.69 -37.40
CA LEU A 335 5.47 -13.43 -36.67
C LEU A 335 5.99 -12.29 -37.54
N ALA A 336 7.03 -12.52 -38.32
CA ALA A 336 7.57 -11.53 -39.26
C ALA A 336 6.59 -11.23 -40.41
N GLN A 337 5.82 -12.21 -40.86
CA GLN A 337 4.77 -11.98 -41.86
C GLN A 337 3.61 -11.17 -41.28
N PHE A 338 3.21 -11.47 -40.04
CA PHE A 338 2.24 -10.68 -39.30
C PHE A 338 2.74 -9.25 -39.09
N LEU A 339 3.97 -9.07 -38.62
CA LEU A 339 4.56 -7.74 -38.40
C LEU A 339 4.61 -6.92 -39.68
N ARG A 340 4.96 -7.54 -40.82
CA ARG A 340 4.93 -6.87 -42.14
C ARG A 340 3.52 -6.49 -42.57
N ALA A 341 2.52 -7.33 -42.29
CA ALA A 341 1.13 -7.00 -42.56
C ALA A 341 0.65 -5.85 -41.65
N TYR A 342 1.01 -5.90 -40.37
CA TYR A 342 0.72 -4.86 -39.38
C TYR A 342 1.39 -3.51 -39.75
N CYS A 343 2.66 -3.51 -40.17
CA CYS A 343 3.36 -2.32 -40.62
C CYS A 343 2.70 -1.70 -41.86
N ARG A 344 2.29 -2.53 -42.84
CA ARG A 344 1.55 -2.03 -44.01
C ARG A 344 0.19 -1.45 -43.63
N TRP A 345 -0.48 -2.07 -42.67
CA TRP A 345 -1.75 -1.57 -42.16
C TRP A 345 -1.57 -0.24 -41.44
N ILE A 346 -0.69 -0.15 -40.43
CA ILE A 346 -0.50 1.07 -39.61
C ILE A 346 0.05 2.25 -40.41
N SER A 347 0.87 1.99 -41.43
CA SER A 347 1.42 3.01 -42.32
C SER A 347 0.41 3.55 -43.34
N SER A 348 -0.81 3.01 -43.40
CA SER A 348 -1.84 3.52 -44.31
C SER A 348 -2.34 4.89 -43.84
N GLY A 349 -2.62 5.80 -44.77
CA GLY A 349 -3.14 7.13 -44.44
C GLY A 349 -4.48 7.06 -43.69
N PHE A 350 -5.32 6.07 -44.02
CA PHE A 350 -6.59 5.82 -43.34
C PHE A 350 -6.41 5.40 -41.88
N THR A 351 -5.49 4.48 -41.59
CA THR A 351 -5.23 4.09 -40.19
C THR A 351 -4.58 5.21 -39.41
N ALA A 352 -3.70 6.00 -40.01
CA ALA A 352 -3.10 7.14 -39.35
C ALA A 352 -4.15 8.17 -38.90
N THR A 353 -5.11 8.51 -39.77
CA THR A 353 -6.22 9.42 -39.42
C THR A 353 -7.16 8.80 -38.38
N LEU A 354 -7.44 7.50 -38.47
CA LEU A 354 -8.23 6.77 -37.49
C LEU A 354 -7.56 6.76 -36.10
N VAL A 355 -6.26 6.49 -36.03
CA VAL A 355 -5.50 6.48 -34.78
C VAL A 355 -5.42 7.89 -34.19
N ALA A 356 -5.17 8.91 -35.01
CA ALA A 356 -5.12 10.30 -34.56
C ALA A 356 -6.48 10.77 -34.00
N THR A 357 -7.58 10.47 -34.70
CA THR A 357 -8.93 10.81 -34.21
C THR A 357 -9.27 10.06 -32.92
N THR A 358 -8.91 8.78 -32.81
CA THR A 358 -9.10 7.99 -31.59
C THR A 358 -8.28 8.53 -30.41
N LEU A 359 -7.02 8.91 -30.65
CA LEU A 359 -6.16 9.51 -29.62
C LEU A 359 -6.70 10.87 -29.15
N LEU A 360 -7.20 11.70 -30.06
CA LEU A 360 -7.81 12.98 -29.70
C LEU A 360 -9.07 12.79 -28.84
N ILE A 361 -9.92 11.82 -29.18
CA ILE A 361 -11.09 11.44 -28.36
C ILE A 361 -10.63 10.93 -26.99
N PHE A 362 -9.62 10.06 -26.96
CA PHE A 362 -9.07 9.51 -25.73
C PHE A 362 -8.51 10.60 -24.81
N TRP A 363 -7.72 11.54 -25.33
CA TRP A 363 -7.18 12.66 -24.55
C TRP A 363 -8.28 13.60 -24.07
N GLY A 364 -9.27 13.92 -24.91
CA GLY A 364 -10.41 14.74 -24.52
C GLY A 364 -11.23 14.11 -23.39
N LEU A 365 -11.50 12.80 -23.49
CA LEU A 365 -12.17 12.05 -22.42
C LEU A 365 -11.31 12.00 -21.15
N SER A 366 -10.03 11.63 -21.25
CA SER A 366 -9.11 11.56 -20.12
C SER A 366 -9.01 12.89 -19.38
N ALA A 367 -8.93 14.02 -20.10
CA ALA A 367 -8.93 15.36 -19.50
C ALA A 367 -10.25 15.65 -18.75
N LYS A 368 -11.40 15.34 -19.37
CA LYS A 368 -12.71 15.52 -18.74
C LYS A 368 -12.86 14.68 -17.45
N TRP A 369 -12.35 13.45 -17.46
CA TRP A 369 -12.35 12.57 -16.29
C TRP A 369 -11.37 13.02 -15.22
N ALA A 370 -10.18 13.47 -15.60
CA ALA A 370 -9.20 14.05 -14.68
C ALA A 370 -9.77 15.26 -13.93
N SER A 371 -10.49 16.16 -14.62
CA SER A 371 -11.14 17.31 -14.00
C SER A 371 -12.29 16.95 -13.05
N ARG A 372 -12.81 15.71 -13.11
CA ARG A 372 -13.84 15.18 -12.20
C ARG A 372 -13.26 14.31 -11.09
N ALA A 373 -11.94 14.15 -11.04
CA ALA A 373 -11.30 13.34 -10.01
C ALA A 373 -11.45 14.04 -8.64
N ILE A 374 -12.11 13.36 -7.70
CA ILE A 374 -12.28 13.85 -6.33
C ILE A 374 -11.01 13.50 -5.54
N PRO A 375 -10.25 14.49 -5.03
CA PRO A 375 -9.04 14.23 -4.26
C PRO A 375 -9.40 13.79 -2.83
N ASN A 376 -9.79 12.53 -2.66
CA ASN A 376 -10.12 11.96 -1.33
C ASN A 376 -9.42 10.62 -1.12
N ILE A 377 -8.40 10.60 -0.25
CA ILE A 377 -7.79 9.35 0.23
C ILE A 377 -8.63 8.85 1.40
N THR A 378 -9.52 7.89 1.14
CA THR A 378 -10.34 7.30 2.20
C THR A 378 -9.57 6.19 2.93
N PRO A 379 -9.50 6.19 4.28
CA PRO A 379 -8.76 5.20 5.08
C PRO A 379 -9.12 3.72 4.83
N ARG A 380 -10.30 3.42 4.23
CA ARG A 380 -10.72 2.05 3.85
C ARG A 380 -9.67 1.33 3.01
N LYS A 381 -9.00 2.09 2.15
CA LYS A 381 -8.05 1.56 1.17
C LYS A 381 -6.67 1.29 1.77
N LEU A 382 -6.44 1.71 3.02
CA LEU A 382 -5.17 1.56 3.74
C LEU A 382 -5.10 0.27 4.55
N PHE A 383 -6.25 -0.26 4.98
CA PHE A 383 -6.32 -1.46 5.82
C PHE A 383 -6.70 -2.69 5.00
N LEU A 384 -6.24 -3.86 5.43
CA LEU A 384 -6.67 -5.15 4.90
C LEU A 384 -8.20 -5.31 4.97
N ALA A 385 -8.75 -6.11 4.07
CA ALA A 385 -10.20 -6.27 3.94
C ALA A 385 -10.87 -6.87 5.19
N ASP A 386 -10.12 -7.66 5.96
CA ASP A 386 -10.53 -8.31 7.21
C ASP A 386 -10.36 -7.41 8.46
N SER A 387 -9.83 -6.20 8.29
CA SER A 387 -9.51 -5.32 9.42
C SER A 387 -10.75 -4.94 10.24
N PRO A 388 -10.74 -5.11 11.58
CA PRO A 388 -11.82 -4.66 12.46
C PRO A 388 -12.11 -3.16 12.35
N LEU A 389 -11.12 -2.35 11.97
CA LEU A 389 -11.26 -0.91 11.72
C LEU A 389 -12.19 -0.61 10.54
N ASN A 390 -12.19 -1.46 9.52
CA ASN A 390 -13.08 -1.33 8.38
C ASN A 390 -14.54 -1.58 8.78
N GLU A 391 -14.79 -2.54 9.69
CA GLU A 391 -16.11 -2.83 10.23
C GLU A 391 -16.61 -1.71 11.15
N ALA A 392 -15.78 -1.27 12.11
CA ALA A 392 -16.09 -0.20 13.05
C ALA A 392 -16.55 1.08 12.32
N ARG A 393 -15.79 1.46 11.30
CA ARG A 393 -16.08 2.63 10.47
C ARG A 393 -17.34 2.45 9.62
N LYS A 394 -17.57 1.26 9.06
CA LYS A 394 -18.77 0.97 8.27
C LYS A 394 -20.03 1.14 9.12
N LYS A 395 -20.03 0.65 10.36
CA LYS A 395 -21.18 0.79 11.26
C LYS A 395 -21.40 2.24 11.68
N LYS A 396 -20.35 3.01 11.96
CA LYS A 396 -20.49 4.46 12.25
C LYS A 396 -21.12 5.24 11.09
N ASN A 397 -20.77 4.94 9.85
CA ASN A 397 -21.31 5.65 8.68
C ASN A 397 -22.72 5.18 8.26
N ILE A 398 -23.15 3.97 8.63
CA ILE A 398 -24.47 3.43 8.29
C ILE A 398 -25.57 3.99 9.22
N PHE A 399 -25.19 4.34 10.45
CA PHE A 399 -26.12 4.86 11.45
C PHE A 399 -25.84 6.35 11.64
N PRO A 400 -26.42 7.24 10.81
CA PRO A 400 -26.35 8.68 11.09
C PRO A 400 -27.08 9.00 12.41
N ASN A 401 -26.71 10.14 13.00
CA ASN A 401 -27.35 10.70 14.20
C ASN A 401 -28.84 10.98 13.97
#